data_AF-A0A523CYX6-F1
#
_entry.id   AF-A0A523CYX6-F1
#
_cell.length_a   1.000
_cell.length_b   1.000
_cell.length_c   1.000
_cell.angle_alpha   90.00
_cell.angle_beta   90.00
_cell.angle_gamma   90.00
#
_symmetry.space_group_name_H-M   'P 1'
#
loop_
_entity.id
_entity.type
_entity.pdbx_description
1 polymer ?
#
loop_
_entity_poly.entity_id
_entity_poly.type
_entity_poly.pdbx_seq_one_letter_code
_entity_poly.pdbx_strand_id
1 'polypeptide(L)' 'MEFTALDYAVLSFYLIASAGLGTLIGRGQKNVNDYFLAGKRVPWWAISFSIVATETSTLTFIGAPAIAYTGNLTFLQVIV' A
#
# COMPACT_ATOMS: atom_id res chain seq x y z
N MET A 1 13.91 8.82 -21.37
CA MET A 1 13.16 9.71 -20.47
C MET A 1 13.98 9.82 -19.20
N GLU A 2 14.53 10.99 -18.91
CA GLU A 2 15.26 11.22 -17.68
C GLU A 2 14.28 11.54 -16.55
N PHE A 3 14.61 11.12 -15.34
CA PHE A 3 13.82 11.42 -14.16
C PHE A 3 13.97 12.91 -13.84
N THR A 4 12.86 13.64 -13.82
CA THR A 4 12.90 15.08 -13.57
C THR A 4 13.17 15.36 -12.08
N ALA A 5 13.61 16.58 -11.77
CA ALA A 5 13.76 17.00 -10.37
C ALA A 5 12.45 16.88 -9.57
N LEU A 6 11.30 17.05 -10.23
CA LEU A 6 9.99 16.88 -9.63
C LEU A 6 9.72 15.42 -9.27
N ASP A 7 10.06 14.48 -10.16
CA ASP A 7 9.86 13.04 -9.91
C ASP A 7 10.67 12.58 -8.69
N TYR A 8 11.93 13.03 -8.59
CA TYR A 8 12.75 12.78 -7.40
C TYR A 8 12.15 13.39 -6.13
N ALA A 9 11.66 14.63 -6.19
CA ALA A 9 11.06 15.30 -5.05
C ALA A 9 9.82 14.55 -4.54
N VAL A 10 8.94 14.11 -5.45
CA VAL A 10 7.73 13.34 -5.11
C VAL A 10 8.10 11.98 -4.51
N LEU A 11 9.06 11.27 -5.12
CA LEU A 11 9.51 9.97 -4.62
C LEU A 11 10.12 10.07 -3.22
N SER A 12 11.04 11.03 -3.01
CA SER A 12 11.67 11.25 -1.72
C SER A 12 10.63 11.63 -0.66
N PHE A 13 9.69 12.51 -0.98
CA PHE A 13 8.61 12.87 -0.07
C PHE A 13 7.76 11.66 0.32
N TYR A 14 7.35 10.83 -0.65
CA TYR A 14 6.58 9.61 -0.40
C TYR A 14 7.29 8.65 0.57
N LEU A 15 8.58 8.41 0.36
CA LEU A 15 9.38 7.52 1.21
C LEU A 15 9.51 8.06 2.63
N ILE A 16 9.82 9.36 2.78
CA ILE A 16 9.94 10.02 4.09
C ILE A 16 8.59 10.02 4.81
N ALA A 17 7.50 10.35 4.12
CA ALA A 17 6.17 10.36 4.70
C ALA A 17 5.76 8.96 5.17
N SER A 18 6.00 7.91 4.37
CA SER A 18 5.69 6.52 4.72
C SER A 18 6.46 6.06 5.97
N ALA A 19 7.78 6.25 5.99
CA ALA A 19 8.60 5.91 7.15
C ALA A 19 8.24 6.76 8.40
N GLY A 20 7.95 8.04 8.20
CA GLY A 20 7.52 8.96 9.25
C GLY A 20 6.19 8.56 9.88
N LEU A 21 5.20 8.19 9.06
CA LEU A 21 3.90 7.70 9.55
C LEU A 21 4.04 6.38 10.31
N GLY A 22 4.82 5.43 9.78
CA GLY A 22 5.07 4.15 10.44
C GLY A 22 5.73 4.32 11.81
N THR A 23 6.75 5.18 11.90
CA THR A 23 7.41 5.49 13.17
C THR A 23 6.50 6.23 14.14
N LEU A 24 5.68 7.18 13.69
CA LEU A 24 4.75 7.90 14.54
C LEU A 24 3.70 6.97 15.16
N ILE A 25 3.09 6.09 14.35
CA ILE A 25 2.05 5.14 14.80
C ILE A 25 2.66 4.04 15.69
N GLY A 26 3.91 3.66 15.45
CA GLY A 26 4.62 2.64 16.24
C GLY A 26 5.03 3.07 17.66
N ARG A 27 5.10 4.37 17.96
CA ARG A 27 5.63 4.88 19.25
C ARG A 27 4.75 4.63 20.47
N GLY A 28 3.50 4.19 20.30
CA GLY A 28 2.52 4.01 21.37
C GLY A 28 2.28 2.56 21.81
N GLN A 29 2.97 1.58 21.23
CA GLN A 29 2.68 0.16 21.41
C GLN A 29 3.34 -0.39 22.70
N LYS A 30 2.53 -0.73 23.72
CA LYS A 30 3.02 -1.16 25.04
C LYS A 30 2.90 -2.67 25.30
N ASN A 31 2.02 -3.35 24.58
CA ASN A 31 1.77 -4.78 24.75
C ASN A 31 1.38 -5.42 23.40
N VAL A 32 1.29 -6.75 23.40
CA VAL A 32 0.98 -7.58 22.22
C VAL A 32 -0.41 -7.24 21.64
N ASN A 33 -1.40 -6.96 22.48
CA ASN A 33 -2.74 -6.60 22.03
C ASN A 33 -2.75 -5.24 21.31
N ASP A 34 -2.00 -4.26 21.79
CA ASP A 34 -1.87 -2.97 21.12
C ASP A 34 -1.17 -3.16 19.77
N TYR A 35 -0.10 -3.95 19.71
CA TYR A 35 0.66 -4.17 18.47
C TYR A 35 -0.13 -4.93 17.39
N PHE A 36 -0.82 -6.02 17.74
CA PHE A 36 -1.53 -6.86 16.75
C PHE A 36 -2.99 -6.48 16.53
N LEU A 37 -3.69 -5.98 17.55
CA LEU A 37 -5.11 -5.63 17.44
C LEU A 37 -5.33 -4.12 17.35
N ALA A 38 -4.26 -3.32 17.30
CA ALA A 38 -4.32 -1.85 17.37
C ALA A 38 -5.20 -1.35 18.55
N GLY A 39 -5.21 -2.11 19.64
CA GLY A 39 -6.06 -1.88 20.81
C GLY A 39 -7.57 -1.89 20.52
N LYS A 40 -8.01 -2.53 19.42
CA LYS A 40 -9.41 -2.56 18.93
C LYS A 40 -10.03 -1.18 18.70
N ARG A 41 -9.20 -0.18 18.41
CA ARG A 41 -9.61 1.23 18.22
C ARG A 41 -9.71 1.65 16.75
N VAL A 42 -9.27 0.80 15.82
CA VAL A 42 -9.26 1.12 14.39
C VAL A 42 -10.66 0.88 13.80
N PRO A 43 -11.24 1.85 13.08
CA PRO A 43 -12.55 1.68 12.46
C PRO A 43 -12.48 0.65 11.32
N TRP A 44 -13.60 -0.04 11.10
CA TRP A 44 -13.69 -1.15 10.14
C TRP A 44 -13.23 -0.76 8.72
N TRP A 45 -13.56 0.46 8.27
CA TRP A 45 -13.19 0.92 6.93
C TRP A 45 -11.67 1.04 6.76
N ALA A 46 -10.95 1.47 7.80
CA ALA A 46 -9.49 1.59 7.75
C ALA A 46 -8.83 0.20 7.70
N ILE A 47 -9.41 -0.78 8.38
CA ILE A 47 -8.98 -2.18 8.31
C ILE A 47 -9.20 -2.71 6.89
N SER A 48 -10.36 -2.45 6.27
CA SER A 48 -10.64 -2.85 4.89
C SER A 48 -9.63 -2.28 3.90
N PHE A 49 -9.31 -0.98 3.99
CA PHE A 49 -8.27 -0.37 3.15
C PHE A 49 -6.88 -0.98 3.37
N SER A 50 -6.54 -1.29 4.62
CA SER A 50 -5.26 -1.96 4.94
C SER A 50 -5.16 -3.34 4.29
N ILE A 51 -6.26 -4.11 4.27
CA ILE A 51 -6.29 -5.43 3.64
C ILE A 51 -6.06 -5.30 2.14
N VAL A 52 -6.83 -4.46 1.46
CA VAL A 52 -6.70 -4.22 0.01
C VAL A 52 -5.28 -3.73 -0.34
N ALA A 53 -4.73 -2.82 0.45
CA ALA A 53 -3.37 -2.32 0.25
C ALA A 53 -2.30 -3.40 0.44
N THR A 54 -2.53 -4.37 1.33
CA THR A 54 -1.59 -5.48 1.59
C THR A 54 -1.67 -6.56 0.50
N GLU A 55 -2.87 -6.82 -0.02
CA GLU A 55 -3.08 -7.79 -1.10
C GLU A 55 -2.60 -7.28 -2.46
N THR A 56 -2.61 -5.95 -2.66
CA THR A 56 -2.16 -5.33 -3.90
C THR A 56 -0.63 -5.38 -4.01
N SER A 57 -0.13 -6.23 -4.89
CA SER A 57 1.31 -6.34 -5.17
C SER A 57 1.73 -5.60 -6.44
N THR A 58 3.02 -5.24 -6.53
CA THR A 58 3.61 -4.69 -7.75
C THR A 58 3.45 -5.62 -8.95
N LEU A 59 3.47 -6.94 -8.72
CA LEU A 59 3.27 -7.94 -9.76
C LEU A 59 1.87 -7.82 -10.37
N THR A 60 0.84 -7.67 -9.54
CA THR A 60 -0.53 -7.49 -10.01
C THR A 60 -0.66 -6.19 -10.81
N PHE A 61 -0.06 -5.10 -10.29
CA PHE A 61 -0.14 -3.78 -10.90
C PHE A 61 0.46 -3.72 -12.32
N ILE A 62 1.62 -4.36 -12.54
CA ILE A 62 2.29 -4.38 -13.84
C ILE A 62 1.81 -5.55 -14.71
N GLY A 63 1.63 -6.72 -14.11
CA GLY A 63 1.37 -7.97 -14.81
C GLY A 63 -0.03 -8.07 -15.41
N ALA A 64 -1.06 -7.59 -14.71
CA ALA A 64 -2.41 -7.69 -15.22
C ALA A 64 -2.66 -6.85 -16.49
N PRO A 65 -2.22 -5.58 -16.58
CA PRO A 65 -2.25 -4.83 -17.84
C PRO A 65 -1.44 -5.50 -18.95
N ALA A 66 -0.29 -6.11 -18.64
CA ALA A 66 0.52 -6.81 -19.63
C ALA A 66 -0.20 -8.04 -20.23
N ILE A 67 -0.89 -8.82 -19.40
CA ILE A 67 -1.71 -9.96 -19.85
C ILE A 67 -2.92 -9.47 -20.65
N ALA A 68 -3.59 -8.41 -20.20
CA ALA A 68 -4.72 -7.83 -20.91
C ALA A 68 -4.31 -7.27 -22.28
N TYR A 69 -3.13 -6.64 -22.36
CA TYR A 69 -2.58 -6.08 -23.59
C TYR A 69 -2.22 -7.14 -24.63
N THR A 70 -1.69 -8.29 -24.19
CA THR A 70 -1.27 -9.38 -25.07
C THR A 70 -2.34 -10.45 -25.32
N GLY A 71 -3.40 -10.47 -24.50
CA GLY A 71 -4.38 -11.55 -24.48
C GLY A 71 -5.82 -11.06 -24.30
N ASN A 72 -6.40 -11.31 -23.11
CA ASN A 72 -7.81 -11.07 -22.83
C ASN A 72 -8.04 -10.56 -21.40
N LEU A 73 -9.29 -10.28 -21.05
CA LEU A 73 -9.68 -9.64 -19.78
C LEU A 73 -10.04 -10.63 -18.66
N THR A 74 -9.64 -11.90 -18.74
CA THR A 74 -10.05 -12.93 -17.76
C THR A 74 -9.64 -12.58 -16.33
N PHE A 75 -8.51 -11.90 -16.15
CA PHE A 75 -7.99 -11.51 -14.84
C PHE A 75 -8.59 -10.21 -14.28
N LEU A 76 -9.50 -9.55 -14.99
CA LEU A 76 -10.11 -8.30 -14.54
C LEU A 76 -10.81 -8.47 -13.18
N GLN A 77 -11.42 -9.62 -12.93
CA GLN A 77 -12.06 -9.97 -11.66
C GLN A 77 -11.13 -10.03 -10.44
N VAL A 78 -9.81 -10.17 -10.63
CA VAL A 78 -8.83 -10.28 -9.53
C VAL A 78 -8.31 -8.90 -9.13
N ILE A 79 -8.59 -7.88 -9.95
CA ILE A 79 -8.09 -6.51 -9.77
C ILE A 79 -9.17 -5.58 -9.20
N VAL A 80 -10.44 -6.00 -9.27
CA VAL A 80 -11.63 -5.29 -8.76
C VAL A 80 -12.04 -5.89 -7.43
#